data_AF-A0AAD6SAH9-F1
#
_entry.id   AF-A0AAD6SAH9-F1
#
_cell.length_a   1.000
_cell.length_b   1.000
_cell.length_c   1.000
_cell.angle_alpha   90.00
_cell.angle_beta   90.00
_cell.angle_gamma   90.00
#
_symmetry.space_group_name_H-M   'P 1'
#
loop_
_entity.id
_entity.type
_entity.pdbx_description
1 polymer ?
#
loop_
_entity_poly.entity_id
_entity_poly.type
_entity_poly.pdbx_seq_one_letter_code
_entity_poly.pdbx_strand_id
1 'polypeptide(L)'
;LSRIELKGFAQRKKPNLTQRHIAQRKKMYEQYETWTNDDTFLRGVFINSDESKLVLGVSDGWRYVRRRRGHDALAPRSVQVTEAHGRMNIKVNVWGALHPMGVSKLIRIDGILDAEL
;
A
#
# COMPACT_ATOMS: atom_id res chain seq x y z
N LEU A 1 -16.94 -11.34 -30.98
CA LEU A 1 -16.24 -11.17 -29.68
C LEU A 1 -15.79 -12.49 -29.03
N SER A 2 -16.39 -13.64 -29.37
CA SER A 2 -15.95 -14.99 -28.95
C SER A 2 -14.60 -15.45 -29.53
N ARG A 3 -14.08 -14.75 -30.56
CA ARG A 3 -12.88 -15.13 -31.31
C ARG A 3 -11.54 -14.71 -30.66
N ILE A 4 -11.54 -13.99 -29.52
CA ILE A 4 -10.35 -13.31 -28.95
C ILE A 4 -10.09 -13.64 -27.45
N GLU A 5 -10.85 -14.54 -26.81
CA GLU A 5 -10.65 -14.98 -25.40
C GLU A 5 -10.33 -13.85 -24.37
N LEU A 6 -10.95 -12.68 -24.50
CA LEU A 6 -10.76 -11.59 -23.53
C LEU A 6 -11.65 -11.84 -22.31
N LYS A 7 -11.06 -12.29 -21.20
CA LYS A 7 -11.76 -12.45 -19.91
C LYS A 7 -11.75 -11.15 -19.11
N GLY A 8 -12.77 -10.95 -18.28
CA GLY A 8 -12.81 -9.86 -17.31
C GLY A 8 -11.94 -10.18 -16.10
N PHE A 9 -11.16 -9.21 -15.63
CA PHE A 9 -10.32 -9.32 -14.44
C PHE A 9 -10.44 -8.06 -13.59
N ALA A 10 -10.41 -8.21 -12.27
CA ALA A 10 -10.37 -7.08 -11.35
C ALA A 10 -9.09 -6.24 -11.57
N GLN A 11 -9.24 -4.92 -11.64
CA GLN A 11 -8.09 -4.02 -11.64
C GLN A 11 -7.38 -4.06 -10.29
N ARG A 12 -6.05 -4.07 -10.31
CA ARG A 12 -5.26 -3.85 -9.09
C ARG A 12 -5.23 -2.35 -8.82
N LYS A 13 -5.49 -1.91 -7.59
CA LYS A 13 -5.29 -0.51 -7.19
C LYS A 13 -3.80 -0.29 -6.88
N LYS A 14 -3.17 0.72 -7.49
CA LYS A 14 -1.78 1.11 -7.17
C LYS A 14 -1.64 2.63 -7.08
N PRO A 15 -0.68 3.14 -6.29
CA PRO A 15 -0.36 4.56 -6.29
C PRO A 15 0.18 5.00 -7.65
N ASN A 16 -0.08 6.26 -8.02
CA ASN A 16 0.49 6.86 -9.21
C ASN A 16 1.99 7.14 -8.96
N LEU A 17 2.87 6.37 -9.59
CA LEU A 17 4.32 6.52 -9.44
C LEU A 17 4.90 7.25 -10.65
N THR A 18 5.60 8.35 -10.40
CA THR A 18 6.41 9.03 -11.42
C THR A 18 7.69 8.22 -11.70
N GLN A 19 8.36 8.48 -12.82
CA GLN A 19 9.67 7.86 -13.11
C GLN A 19 10.69 8.12 -12.01
N ARG A 20 10.64 9.31 -11.38
CA ARG A 20 11.46 9.65 -10.21
C ARG A 20 11.17 8.72 -9.03
N HIS A 21 9.90 8.46 -8.71
CA HIS A 21 9.53 7.54 -7.63
C HIS A 21 10.03 6.12 -7.91
N ILE A 22 9.94 5.67 -9.17
CA ILE A 22 10.40 4.33 -9.57
C ILE A 22 11.91 4.21 -9.37
N ALA A 23 12.69 5.19 -9.85
CA ALA A 23 14.13 5.21 -9.70
C ALA A 23 14.56 5.25 -8.22
N GLN A 24 13.92 6.08 -7.40
CA GLN A 24 14.20 6.17 -5.96
C GLN A 24 13.89 4.85 -5.23
N ARG A 25 12.76 4.22 -5.52
CA ARG A 25 12.38 2.91 -4.94
C ARG A 25 13.38 1.82 -5.35
N LYS A 26 13.81 1.82 -6.62
CA LYS A 26 14.82 0.87 -7.11
C LYS A 26 16.16 1.06 -6.38
N LYS A 27 16.63 2.31 -6.28
CA LYS A 27 17.87 2.64 -5.55
C LYS A 27 17.80 2.22 -4.09
N MET A 28 16.68 2.49 -3.41
CA MET A 28 16.48 2.07 -2.02
C MET A 28 16.54 0.54 -1.90
N TYR A 29 15.84 -0.18 -2.78
CA TYR A 29 15.86 -1.64 -2.77
C TYR A 29 17.28 -2.20 -2.93
N GLU A 30 18.03 -1.71 -3.92
CA GLU A 30 19.41 -2.14 -4.16
C GLU A 30 20.33 -1.81 -2.98
N GLN A 31 20.12 -0.67 -2.32
CA GLN A 31 20.94 -0.26 -1.17
C GLN A 31 20.70 -1.11 0.08
N TYR A 32 19.46 -1.56 0.31
CA TYR A 32 19.04 -2.26 1.52
C TYR A 32 18.62 -3.72 1.25
N GLU A 33 19.02 -4.30 0.12
CA GLU A 33 18.70 -5.68 -0.24
C GLU A 33 19.15 -6.68 0.84
N THR A 34 20.26 -6.40 1.52
CA THR A 34 20.76 -7.26 2.60
C THR A 34 19.91 -7.20 3.87
N TRP A 35 19.06 -6.16 4.03
CA TRP A 35 18.17 -6.00 5.18
C TRP A 35 16.87 -6.80 5.01
N THR A 36 16.62 -7.39 3.84
CA THR A 36 15.44 -8.23 3.59
C THR A 36 15.64 -9.68 4.02
N ASN A 37 16.76 -10.03 4.66
CA ASN A 37 16.90 -11.36 5.24
C ASN A 37 16.01 -11.47 6.51
N ASP A 38 15.42 -12.65 6.73
CA ASP A 38 14.55 -12.88 7.89
C ASP A 38 15.29 -12.63 9.21
N ASP A 39 16.60 -12.85 9.21
CA ASP A 39 17.49 -12.63 10.34
C ASP A 39 17.55 -11.16 10.80
N THR A 40 17.55 -10.18 9.89
CA THR A 40 17.58 -8.74 10.23
C THR A 40 16.26 -8.31 10.85
N PHE A 41 15.14 -8.82 10.34
CA PHE A 41 13.85 -8.62 10.98
C PHE A 41 13.89 -9.28 12.36
N LEU A 42 14.06 -10.60 12.44
CA LEU A 42 13.95 -11.39 13.68
C LEU A 42 14.90 -10.95 14.80
N ARG A 43 16.07 -10.38 14.48
CA ARG A 43 17.02 -9.83 15.49
C ARG A 43 16.53 -8.55 16.17
N GLY A 44 15.37 -8.01 15.80
CA GLY A 44 14.80 -6.82 16.43
C GLY A 44 15.43 -5.50 15.99
N VAL A 45 16.25 -5.52 14.93
CA VAL A 45 16.90 -4.32 14.38
C VAL A 45 15.92 -3.47 13.57
N PHE A 46 14.86 -4.09 13.04
CA PHE A 46 13.89 -3.43 12.18
C PHE A 46 12.54 -3.26 12.89
N ILE A 47 12.18 -2.01 13.18
CA ILE A 47 10.87 -1.62 13.72
C ILE A 47 10.13 -0.84 12.63
N ASN A 48 8.93 -1.28 12.26
CA ASN A 48 8.08 -0.58 11.32
C ASN A 48 7.05 0.25 12.08
N SER A 49 7.06 1.57 11.95
CA SER A 49 6.02 2.44 12.48
C SER A 49 5.32 3.18 11.36
N ASP A 50 4.00 3.37 11.49
CA ASP A 50 3.22 4.15 10.53
C ASP A 50 1.95 4.70 11.18
N GLU A 51 1.37 5.72 10.55
CA GLU A 51 0.04 6.20 10.86
C GLU A 51 -1.01 5.56 9.96
N SER A 52 -2.14 5.16 10.54
CA SER A 52 -3.27 4.62 9.78
C SER A 52 -4.56 5.33 10.10
N LYS A 53 -5.42 5.45 9.08
CA LYS A 53 -6.77 6.00 9.20
C LYS A 53 -7.78 4.87 9.14
N LEU A 54 -8.49 4.67 10.23
CA LEU A 54 -9.62 3.75 10.32
C LEU A 54 -10.92 4.51 10.00
N VAL A 55 -11.70 3.98 9.06
CA VAL A 55 -12.95 4.58 8.59
C VAL A 55 -14.09 3.58 8.77
N LEU A 56 -15.16 4.00 9.46
CA LEU A 56 -16.31 3.15 9.75
C LEU A 56 -17.31 3.15 8.58
N GLY A 57 -17.11 2.27 7.58
CA GLY A 57 -18.11 2.00 6.52
C GLY A 57 -17.70 2.39 5.09
N VAL A 58 -16.70 1.72 4.51
CA VAL A 58 -16.27 1.97 3.13
C VAL A 58 -16.61 0.78 2.22
N SER A 59 -17.29 1.02 1.09
CA SER A 59 -17.17 0.15 -0.08
C SER A 59 -17.08 0.96 -1.38
N ASP A 60 -15.86 1.22 -1.85
CA ASP A 60 -15.65 1.49 -3.26
C ASP A 60 -15.64 0.15 -3.99
N GLY A 61 -16.73 -0.15 -4.70
CA GLY A 61 -16.95 -1.42 -5.40
C GLY A 61 -15.83 -1.80 -6.39
N TRP A 62 -15.86 -3.06 -6.83
CA TRP A 62 -14.84 -3.63 -7.71
C TRP A 62 -14.99 -3.10 -9.14
N ARG A 63 -13.90 -2.64 -9.76
CA ARG A 63 -13.85 -2.28 -11.18
C ARG A 63 -13.13 -3.38 -11.98
N TYR A 64 -13.75 -3.81 -13.08
CA TYR A 64 -13.24 -4.87 -13.95
C TYR A 64 -12.67 -4.31 -15.25
N VAL A 65 -11.52 -4.84 -15.69
CA VAL A 65 -10.94 -4.61 -17.02
C VAL A 65 -10.89 -5.89 -17.81
N ARG A 66 -11.03 -5.78 -19.13
CA ARG A 66 -10.84 -6.92 -20.05
C ARG A 66 -9.35 -7.07 -20.35
N ARG A 67 -8.77 -8.24 -20.07
CA ARG A 67 -7.38 -8.59 -20.48
C ARG A 67 -7.31 -10.03 -20.99
N ARG A 68 -6.27 -10.34 -21.78
CA ARG A 68 -5.95 -11.73 -22.16
C ARG A 68 -5.27 -12.44 -20.99
N ARG A 69 -5.50 -13.75 -20.87
CA ARG A 69 -4.80 -14.59 -19.89
C ARG A 69 -3.30 -14.59 -20.21
N GLY A 70 -2.44 -14.42 -19.19
CA GLY A 70 -0.98 -14.33 -19.34
C GLY A 70 -0.43 -12.91 -19.58
N HIS A 71 -1.30 -11.91 -19.77
CA HIS A 71 -0.83 -10.53 -19.89
C HIS A 71 -0.49 -9.93 -18.51
N ASP A 72 0.54 -9.08 -18.46
CA ASP A 72 0.99 -8.44 -17.23
C ASP A 72 -0.16 -7.70 -16.51
N ALA A 73 -0.44 -8.15 -15.28
CA ALA A 73 -1.46 -7.63 -14.40
C ALA A 73 -1.06 -6.28 -13.77
N LEU A 74 0.22 -5.94 -13.81
CA LEU A 74 0.82 -4.74 -13.23
C LEU A 74 1.02 -3.63 -14.26
N ALA A 75 0.80 -3.90 -15.54
CA ALA A 75 0.86 -2.91 -16.60
C ALA A 75 -0.08 -1.72 -16.30
N PRO A 76 0.30 -0.48 -16.65
CA PRO A 76 -0.48 0.72 -16.32
C PRO A 76 -1.96 0.64 -16.72
N ARG A 77 -2.26 0.03 -17.89
CA ARG A 77 -3.62 -0.18 -18.40
C ARG A 77 -4.48 -1.15 -17.58
N SER A 78 -3.85 -2.01 -16.77
CA SER A 78 -4.48 -3.05 -15.96
C SER A 78 -4.72 -2.61 -14.52
N VAL A 79 -4.26 -1.41 -14.17
CA VAL A 79 -4.20 -0.90 -12.81
C VAL A 79 -5.13 0.30 -12.69
N GLN A 80 -5.91 0.32 -11.61
CA GLN A 80 -6.68 1.49 -11.25
C GLN A 80 -5.79 2.42 -10.44
N VAL A 81 -5.49 3.61 -10.98
CA VAL A 81 -4.87 4.67 -10.19
C VAL A 81 -5.87 5.08 -9.11
N THR A 82 -5.43 5.05 -7.86
CA THR A 82 -6.27 5.42 -6.72
C THR A 82 -5.71 6.68 -6.08
N GLU A 83 -6.52 7.72 -5.99
CA GLU A 83 -6.27 8.89 -5.14
C GLU A 83 -7.05 8.68 -3.84
N ALA A 84 -6.36 8.68 -2.71
CA ALA A 84 -6.94 8.34 -1.41
C ALA A 84 -7.75 9.51 -0.82
N HIS A 85 -8.86 9.89 -1.44
CA HIS A 85 -9.77 10.93 -0.93
C HIS A 85 -11.09 10.31 -0.45
N GLY A 86 -11.10 9.78 0.78
CA GLY A 86 -12.31 9.29 1.44
C GLY A 86 -13.08 10.41 2.14
N ARG A 87 -14.28 10.73 1.62
CA ARG A 87 -15.27 11.65 2.23
C ARG A 87 -16.16 10.89 3.22
N MET A 88 -15.73 10.70 4.46
CA MET A 88 -16.58 10.16 5.54
C MET A 88 -16.34 10.88 6.86
N ASN A 89 -17.41 11.02 7.65
CA ASN A 89 -17.48 11.93 8.79
C ASN A 89 -16.83 11.40 10.08
N ILE A 90 -16.68 10.08 10.24
CA ILE A 90 -16.02 9.49 11.42
C ILE A 90 -14.74 8.81 10.96
N LYS A 91 -13.62 9.46 11.29
CA LYS A 91 -12.25 9.00 11.02
C LYS A 91 -11.52 8.91 12.36
N VAL A 92 -10.84 7.79 12.61
CA VAL A 92 -9.93 7.63 13.74
C VAL A 92 -8.53 7.46 13.17
N ASN A 93 -7.64 8.40 13.47
CA ASN A 93 -6.22 8.27 13.15
C ASN A 93 -5.52 7.57 14.31
N VAL A 94 -4.65 6.62 14.00
CA VAL A 94 -3.86 5.89 14.98
C VAL A 94 -2.41 5.83 14.52
N TRP A 95 -1.49 5.84 15.49
CA TRP A 95 -0.08 5.54 15.29
C TRP A 95 0.25 4.24 16.00
N GLY A 96 1.10 3.44 15.38
CA GLY A 96 1.66 2.27 16.02
C GLY A 96 2.90 1.77 15.30
N ALA A 97 3.64 0.95 16.01
CA ALA A 97 4.81 0.24 15.52
C ALA A 97 4.68 -1.29 15.68
N LEU A 98 5.32 -2.00 14.77
CA LEU A 98 5.45 -3.46 14.69
C LEU A 98 6.92 -3.84 14.82
N HIS A 99 7.20 -4.81 15.67
CA HIS A 99 8.51 -5.41 15.84
C HIS A 99 8.39 -6.94 15.82
N PRO A 100 9.48 -7.69 15.67
CA PRO A 100 9.42 -9.15 15.55
C PRO A 100 8.86 -9.85 16.79
N MET A 101 9.02 -9.24 17.96
CA MET A 101 8.55 -9.77 19.23
C MET A 101 7.12 -9.32 19.57
N GLY A 102 6.45 -8.53 18.71
CA GLY A 102 5.09 -8.08 18.97
C GLY A 102 4.73 -6.72 18.38
N VAL A 103 3.66 -6.16 18.92
CA VAL A 103 3.14 -4.86 18.52
C VAL A 103 3.35 -3.87 19.66
N SER A 104 3.70 -2.64 19.30
CA SER A 104 3.72 -1.54 20.26
C SER A 104 2.31 -1.17 20.71
N LYS A 105 2.22 -0.24 21.67
CA LYS A 105 0.96 0.39 22.04
C LYS A 105 0.39 1.14 20.83
N LEU A 106 -0.87 0.85 20.51
CA LEU A 106 -1.62 1.63 19.53
C LEU A 106 -2.07 2.95 20.15
N ILE A 107 -1.60 4.06 19.59
CA ILE A 107 -1.89 5.40 20.09
C ILE A 107 -2.93 6.04 19.17
N ARG A 108 -4.05 6.48 19.73
CA ARG A 108 -4.99 7.31 19.00
C ARG A 108 -4.40 8.72 18.85
N ILE A 109 -4.37 9.22 17.62
CA ILE A 109 -3.97 10.60 17.32
C ILE A 109 -5.24 11.45 17.32
N ASP A 110 -5.30 12.41 18.24
CA ASP A 110 -6.34 13.43 18.25
C ASP A 110 -5.85 14.67 17.49
N GLY A 111 -6.50 14.99 16.38
CA GLY A 111 -6.14 16.13 15.53
C GLY A 111 -5.09 15.80 14.46
N ILE A 112 -4.20 16.76 14.21
CA ILE A 112 -3.09 16.67 13.24
C ILE A 112 -1.84 16.37 14.05
N LEU A 113 -1.10 15.32 13.67
CA LEU A 113 0.20 15.03 14.26
C LEU A 113 1.17 16.15 13.85
N ASP A 114 1.71 16.87 14.82
CA ASP A 114 2.78 17.84 14.63
C ASP A 114 4.13 17.25 15.07
N ALA A 115 5.21 17.98 14.78
CA ALA A 115 6.57 17.57 15.11
C ALA A 115 6.99 17.98 16.53
N GLU A 116 6.11 18.66 17.27
CA GLU A 116 6.41 19.10 18.63
C GLU A 116 6.20 17.94 19.62
N LEU A 117 7.09 17.88 20.61
CA LEU A 117 7.12 16.84 21.65
C LEU A 117 6.25 17.22 22.85
#